data_AF-A0A2E1I990-F1
#
_entry.id   AF-A0A2E1I990-F1
#
_cell.length_a   1.000
_cell.length_b   1.000
_cell.length_c   1.000
_cell.angle_alpha   90.00
_cell.angle_beta   90.00
_cell.angle_gamma   90.00
#
_symmetry.space_group_name_H-M   'P 1'
#
loop_
_entity.id
_entity.type
_entity.pdbx_description
1 polymer ?
#
loop_
_entity_poly.entity_id
_entity_poly.type
_entity_poly.pdbx_seq_one_letter_code
_entity_poly.pdbx_strand_id
1 'polypeptide(L)'
;MNSRHRAAILIIILMVFAPLSGCFGSSDDIGPSSSDDVVITPEVWTGGVFQGITINAKTELSAFVPYLIQNPDTGFIQNSTVVDLRAGESVLLSVLAPPRTDTAVILIGDYGREEWPVREVNESWRTWYGRGGFERSDNQIIQRVNGVNNSLDTVQVSNNSASPVIAVQIPIIRPMAAAYTDAMGGRHSTGLVDGLNVFNYINHMSDETFDPTDLADNAVGYLDRWAGQGNAAYEDAALYLIGQMENFGLEVITQRFTYDSLMTGAQNPEAYNICGYRFGEVDPNKWMVFGAHFDIAPPVNGGMLDPHIFGRTYGTRVGAYDNTAGTSMVLEVARAMANYPTRNTMVFCLWSGEEGGKRGSDFWTDYWVKEDNPDVEVTNYVNLDMAGVNWPGGGGAPCGNGHGGGDGNCDPQPEVDPDGYPKDEEVWPMRVYIGPSLDHDVMNQPEMVGLAMWIGSDAIGVEEQMAPLIGVGHSADTWKVDDWMAKDRPEIIVYEDTTARSDHATFQDNLGTVTMGFGGLVDGYWCYHQTCDTVDEMIDWMDTTGKDYGEPRSGTSNLVDALDTITWWATYSFFHLDEEPIRNSYLES
;
A
#
# COMPACT_ATOMS: atom_id res chain seq x y z
N MET A 1 -23.89 71.20 48.82
CA MET A 1 -23.69 71.45 47.37
C MET A 1 -22.79 70.43 46.65
N ASN A 2 -22.06 69.55 47.33
CA ASN A 2 -21.05 68.66 46.69
C ASN A 2 -21.57 67.32 46.11
N SER A 3 -22.77 66.86 46.47
CA SER A 3 -23.31 65.58 45.96
C SER A 3 -23.84 65.67 44.53
N ARG A 4 -24.51 66.79 44.17
CA ARG A 4 -25.06 66.99 42.82
C ARG A 4 -24.00 67.20 41.75
N HIS A 5 -22.86 67.81 42.11
CA HIS A 5 -21.73 68.00 41.19
C HIS A 5 -21.02 66.68 40.88
N ARG A 6 -20.88 65.78 41.87
CA ARG A 6 -20.31 64.45 41.65
C ARG A 6 -21.19 63.57 40.77
N ALA A 7 -22.51 63.62 40.96
CA ALA A 7 -23.47 62.91 40.11
C ALA A 7 -23.45 63.43 38.65
N ALA A 8 -23.36 64.76 38.46
CA ALA A 8 -23.28 65.35 37.13
C ALA A 8 -21.98 64.97 36.40
N ILE A 9 -20.83 64.97 37.10
CA ILE A 9 -19.56 64.52 36.51
C ILE A 9 -19.61 63.04 36.13
N LEU A 10 -20.22 62.19 36.96
CA LEU A 10 -20.35 60.76 36.67
C LEU A 10 -21.21 60.51 35.42
N ILE A 11 -22.32 61.24 35.26
CA ILE A 11 -23.21 61.13 34.08
C ILE A 11 -22.52 61.66 32.82
N ILE A 12 -21.76 62.75 32.91
CA ILE A 12 -20.97 63.27 31.79
C ILE A 12 -19.90 62.28 31.37
N ILE A 13 -19.20 61.66 32.32
CA ILE A 13 -18.21 60.60 32.05
C ILE A 13 -18.91 59.39 31.37
N LEU A 14 -20.06 58.94 31.87
CA LEU A 14 -20.83 57.85 31.26
C LEU A 14 -21.29 58.18 29.82
N MET A 15 -21.72 59.42 29.56
CA MET A 15 -22.13 59.87 28.23
C MET A 15 -20.95 60.09 27.27
N VAL A 16 -19.75 60.40 27.77
CA VAL A 16 -18.52 60.54 26.97
C VAL A 16 -17.86 59.18 26.69
N PHE A 17 -18.04 58.17 27.56
CA PHE A 17 -17.55 56.81 27.33
C PHE A 17 -18.53 55.89 26.59
N ALA A 18 -19.83 56.18 26.57
CA ALA A 18 -20.81 55.40 25.80
C ALA A 18 -20.55 55.31 24.27
N PRO A 19 -20.00 56.34 23.58
CA PRO A 19 -19.59 56.21 22.18
C PRO A 19 -18.22 55.52 22.01
N LEU A 20 -17.42 55.41 23.08
CA LEU A 20 -16.11 54.73 23.04
C LEU A 20 -16.23 53.21 23.15
N SER A 21 -17.33 52.68 23.69
CA SER A 21 -17.66 51.24 23.63
C SER A 21 -18.20 50.77 22.28
N GLY A 22 -18.50 51.69 21.36
CA GLY A 22 -18.98 51.39 20.00
C GLY A 22 -17.90 51.44 18.91
N CYS A 23 -16.64 51.71 19.26
CA CYS A 23 -15.53 51.90 18.30
C CYS A 23 -14.28 51.08 18.68
N PHE A 24 -14.52 49.87 19.23
CA PHE A 24 -13.53 48.79 19.40
C PHE A 24 -14.10 47.45 18.92
N GLY A 25 -15.10 47.48 18.03
CA GLY A 25 -15.40 46.36 17.15
C GLY A 25 -14.57 46.58 15.89
N SER A 26 -13.53 45.80 15.72
CA SER A 26 -12.80 45.67 14.46
C SER A 26 -13.78 45.21 13.38
N SER A 27 -14.30 46.15 12.60
CA SER A 27 -14.74 45.83 11.24
C SER A 27 -13.47 45.65 10.42
N ASP A 28 -13.14 44.40 10.05
CA ASP A 28 -12.67 44.00 8.70
C ASP A 28 -11.94 42.64 8.63
N ASP A 29 -11.83 41.86 9.73
CA ASP A 29 -11.42 40.44 9.63
C ASP A 29 -12.67 39.55 9.50
N ILE A 30 -13.17 39.41 8.27
CA ILE A 30 -14.35 38.56 7.93
C ILE A 30 -13.93 37.09 7.68
N GLY A 31 -12.63 36.83 7.44
CA GLY A 31 -12.06 35.50 7.18
C GLY A 31 -11.42 34.84 8.40
N PRO A 32 -10.95 33.59 8.27
CA PRO A 32 -10.25 32.88 9.35
C PRO A 32 -8.89 33.53 9.63
N SER A 33 -8.55 33.67 10.90
CA SER A 33 -7.33 34.33 11.39
C SER A 33 -6.42 33.38 12.17
N SER A 34 -6.99 32.29 12.70
CA SER A 34 -6.26 31.28 13.47
C SER A 34 -6.94 29.91 13.39
N SER A 35 -6.26 28.86 13.86
CA SER A 35 -6.84 27.52 13.97
C SER A 35 -8.03 27.46 14.94
N ASP A 36 -8.19 28.44 15.83
CA ASP A 36 -9.34 28.54 16.74
C ASP A 36 -10.65 28.90 16.02
N ASP A 37 -10.60 29.35 14.76
CA ASP A 37 -11.77 29.74 13.96
C ASP A 37 -12.50 28.53 13.34
N VAL A 38 -11.96 27.32 13.52
CA VAL A 38 -12.59 26.05 13.13
C VAL A 38 -12.53 25.06 14.28
N VAL A 39 -13.54 24.20 14.41
CA VAL A 39 -13.52 23.06 15.34
C VAL A 39 -13.65 21.78 14.53
N ILE A 40 -12.68 20.89 14.70
CA ILE A 40 -12.65 19.58 14.06
C ILE A 40 -12.97 18.53 15.12
N THR A 41 -13.98 17.70 14.87
CA THR A 41 -14.40 16.64 15.79
C THR A 41 -14.44 15.30 15.06
N PRO A 42 -13.86 14.21 15.60
CA PRO A 42 -13.14 14.13 16.87
C PRO A 42 -11.77 14.84 16.83
N GLU A 43 -11.28 15.26 18.00
CA GLU A 43 -9.96 15.91 18.16
C GLU A 43 -8.79 14.95 17.93
N VAL A 44 -9.04 13.64 17.98
CA VAL A 44 -8.07 12.58 17.68
C VAL A 44 -8.71 11.63 16.68
N TRP A 45 -7.99 11.31 15.62
CA TRP A 45 -8.46 10.42 14.57
C TRP A 45 -8.00 8.98 14.80
N THR A 46 -8.82 8.03 14.36
CA THR A 46 -8.50 6.60 14.39
C THR A 46 -7.86 6.22 13.07
N GLY A 47 -6.58 5.84 13.09
CA GLY A 47 -5.84 5.47 11.87
C GLY A 47 -6.40 4.22 11.20
N GLY A 48 -6.43 4.21 9.87
CA GLY A 48 -6.78 3.04 9.06
C GLY A 48 -8.27 2.71 9.01
N VAL A 49 -9.16 3.62 9.39
CA VAL A 49 -10.61 3.44 9.25
C VAL A 49 -11.28 4.67 8.64
N PHE A 50 -12.34 4.47 7.86
CA PHE A 50 -13.24 5.55 7.49
C PHE A 50 -14.04 5.96 8.72
N GLN A 51 -13.91 7.23 9.10
CA GLN A 51 -14.60 7.80 10.25
C GLN A 51 -15.25 9.13 9.91
N GLY A 52 -16.38 9.42 10.57
CA GLY A 52 -17.05 10.70 10.44
C GLY A 52 -16.26 11.81 11.14
N ILE A 53 -15.81 12.79 10.36
CA ILE A 53 -15.19 14.02 10.86
C ILE A 53 -16.15 15.20 10.64
N THR A 54 -16.38 15.99 11.68
CA THR A 54 -17.18 17.21 11.60
C THR A 54 -16.25 18.41 11.58
N ILE A 55 -16.36 19.24 10.56
CA ILE A 55 -15.69 20.54 10.46
C ILE A 55 -16.74 21.60 10.75
N ASN A 56 -16.62 22.31 11.87
CA ASN A 56 -17.52 23.38 12.28
C ASN A 56 -16.80 24.73 12.18
N ALA A 57 -17.34 25.64 11.38
CA ALA A 57 -16.74 26.95 11.14
C ALA A 57 -17.30 28.01 12.09
N LYS A 58 -16.43 28.76 12.78
CA LYS A 58 -16.83 29.92 13.60
C LYS A 58 -16.90 31.21 12.80
N THR A 59 -16.14 31.29 11.71
CA THR A 59 -16.13 32.38 10.72
C THR A 59 -16.45 31.83 9.33
N GLU A 60 -16.59 32.67 8.31
CA GLU A 60 -16.69 32.18 6.93
C GLU A 60 -15.31 31.72 6.46
N LEU A 61 -15.18 30.47 6.01
CA LEU A 61 -13.91 29.86 5.60
C LEU A 61 -14.10 28.79 4.53
N SER A 62 -13.01 28.42 3.87
CA SER A 62 -12.90 27.18 3.11
C SER A 62 -11.93 26.22 3.82
N ALA A 63 -12.17 24.92 3.71
CA ALA A 63 -11.30 23.88 4.26
C ALA A 63 -10.91 22.87 3.19
N PHE A 64 -9.61 22.64 3.00
CA PHE A 64 -9.07 21.58 2.17
C PHE A 64 -8.73 20.36 3.02
N VAL A 65 -9.28 19.21 2.62
CA VAL A 65 -9.12 17.92 3.29
C VAL A 65 -8.31 17.00 2.38
N PRO A 66 -6.99 16.85 2.60
CA PRO A 66 -6.08 16.12 1.70
C PRO A 66 -6.06 14.60 1.95
N TYR A 67 -7.24 14.00 2.18
CA TYR A 67 -7.37 12.60 2.54
C TYR A 67 -8.50 11.92 1.77
N LEU A 68 -8.38 10.60 1.62
CA LEU A 68 -9.41 9.78 0.98
C LEU A 68 -10.75 9.96 1.71
N ILE A 69 -11.79 10.32 0.95
CA ILE A 69 -13.14 10.57 1.44
C ILE A 69 -14.08 9.55 0.81
N GLN A 70 -14.94 8.95 1.63
CA GLN A 70 -16.08 8.22 1.11
C GLN A 70 -17.18 9.24 0.79
N ASN A 71 -17.38 9.50 -0.50
CA ASN A 71 -18.31 10.50 -0.98
C ASN A 71 -19.75 10.08 -0.63
N PRO A 72 -20.50 10.88 0.15
CA PRO A 72 -21.82 10.48 0.63
C PRO A 72 -22.88 10.44 -0.48
N ASP A 73 -22.64 11.12 -1.61
CA ASP A 73 -23.60 11.21 -2.72
C ASP A 73 -23.47 10.03 -3.67
N THR A 74 -22.24 9.58 -3.95
CA THR A 74 -21.95 8.48 -4.88
C THR A 74 -21.62 7.17 -4.19
N GLY A 75 -21.18 7.20 -2.93
CA GLY A 75 -20.63 6.06 -2.20
C GLY A 75 -19.17 5.75 -2.55
N PHE A 76 -18.65 6.28 -3.65
CA PHE A 76 -17.29 6.03 -4.12
C PHE A 76 -16.25 6.74 -3.24
N ILE A 77 -15.02 6.21 -3.27
CA ILE A 77 -13.88 6.89 -2.65
C ILE A 77 -13.35 7.97 -3.60
N GLN A 78 -12.96 9.12 -3.03
CA GLN A 78 -12.33 10.24 -3.73
C GLN A 78 -11.08 10.69 -2.97
N ASN A 79 -10.12 11.29 -3.66
CA ASN A 79 -8.76 11.53 -3.19
C ASN A 79 -8.66 12.63 -2.13
N SER A 80 -9.42 13.69 -2.32
CA SER A 80 -9.46 14.86 -1.45
C SER A 80 -10.69 15.72 -1.74
N THR A 81 -10.93 16.76 -0.93
CA THR A 81 -11.99 17.72 -1.24
C THR A 81 -11.69 19.11 -0.67
N VAL A 82 -12.41 20.11 -1.19
CA VAL A 82 -12.51 21.44 -0.61
C VAL A 82 -13.97 21.70 -0.24
N VAL A 83 -14.22 22.24 0.95
CA VAL A 83 -15.56 22.61 1.41
C VAL A 83 -15.61 24.08 1.80
N ASP A 84 -16.67 24.78 1.40
CA ASP A 84 -16.95 26.15 1.85
C ASP A 84 -17.96 26.12 2.98
N LEU A 85 -17.69 26.86 4.05
CA LEU A 85 -18.53 26.93 5.24
C LEU A 85 -18.74 28.38 5.65
N ARG A 86 -19.99 28.80 5.81
CA ARG A 86 -20.30 30.07 6.45
C ARG A 86 -20.14 29.99 7.96
N ALA A 87 -20.06 31.14 8.61
CA ALA A 87 -20.00 31.23 10.06
C ALA A 87 -21.19 30.50 10.72
N GLY A 88 -20.88 29.51 11.56
CA GLY A 88 -21.86 28.65 12.24
C GLY A 88 -22.28 27.41 11.46
N GLU A 89 -21.86 27.24 10.21
CA GLU A 89 -22.11 26.03 9.43
C GLU A 89 -21.15 24.90 9.82
N SER A 90 -21.56 23.67 9.52
CA SER A 90 -20.73 22.49 9.69
C SER A 90 -21.00 21.46 8.61
N VAL A 91 -19.98 20.71 8.24
CA VAL A 91 -20.09 19.56 7.35
C VAL A 91 -19.57 18.31 8.06
N LEU A 92 -20.21 17.18 7.77
CA LEU A 92 -19.75 15.85 8.18
C LEU A 92 -19.17 15.14 6.95
N LEU A 93 -17.90 14.75 7.01
CA LEU A 93 -17.23 13.99 5.96
C LEU A 93 -16.80 12.63 6.51
N SER A 94 -16.89 11.57 5.70
CA SER A 94 -16.32 10.27 6.02
C SER A 94 -14.91 10.20 5.47
N VAL A 95 -13.89 10.26 6.32
CA VAL A 95 -12.48 10.36 5.93
C VAL A 95 -11.71 9.13 6.41
N LEU A 96 -10.86 8.57 5.54
CA LEU A 96 -9.88 7.56 5.92
C LEU A 96 -8.64 8.23 6.47
N ALA A 97 -8.48 8.18 7.79
CA ALA A 97 -7.26 8.66 8.42
C ALA A 97 -6.09 7.71 8.08
N PRO A 98 -4.90 8.24 7.74
CA PRO A 98 -3.79 7.38 7.35
C PRO A 98 -3.38 6.38 8.44
N PRO A 99 -3.06 5.12 8.07
CA PRO A 99 -2.96 4.00 9.00
C PRO A 99 -1.65 3.94 9.79
N ARG A 100 -0.58 4.58 9.28
CA ARG A 100 0.79 4.40 9.77
C ARG A 100 1.50 5.72 10.08
N THR A 101 0.76 6.81 10.20
CA THR A 101 1.23 8.11 10.68
C THR A 101 0.44 8.56 11.91
N ASP A 102 1.02 9.47 12.70
CA ASP A 102 0.43 10.01 13.92
C ASP A 102 -0.15 11.43 13.75
N THR A 103 -0.07 11.98 12.54
CA THR A 103 -0.41 13.38 12.27
C THR A 103 -1.20 13.50 10.98
N ALA A 104 -2.41 14.06 11.09
CA ALA A 104 -3.19 14.60 9.98
C ALA A 104 -3.15 16.13 9.98
N VAL A 105 -3.45 16.73 8.83
CA VAL A 105 -3.48 18.17 8.60
C VAL A 105 -4.71 18.52 7.75
N ILE A 106 -5.52 19.48 8.21
CA ILE A 106 -6.55 20.13 7.39
C ILE A 106 -6.13 21.58 7.18
N LEU A 107 -6.19 22.05 5.93
CA LEU A 107 -5.82 23.42 5.59
C LEU A 107 -7.07 24.30 5.55
N ILE A 108 -6.98 25.49 6.15
CA ILE A 108 -8.04 26.47 6.26
C ILE A 108 -7.60 27.75 5.55
N GLY A 109 -8.51 28.34 4.78
CA GLY A 109 -8.29 29.57 4.04
C GLY A 109 -9.56 30.40 3.92
N ASP A 110 -9.43 31.56 3.28
CA ASP A 110 -10.56 32.45 3.03
C ASP A 110 -11.70 31.73 2.30
N TYR A 111 -12.93 32.12 2.60
CA TYR A 111 -14.11 31.56 1.95
C TYR A 111 -14.05 31.71 0.42
N GLY A 112 -14.32 30.60 -0.30
CA GLY A 112 -14.26 30.53 -1.76
C GLY A 112 -12.85 30.41 -2.32
N ARG A 113 -11.85 30.04 -1.49
CA ARG A 113 -10.47 29.88 -1.93
C ARG A 113 -10.31 28.76 -2.96
N GLU A 114 -9.66 29.08 -4.08
CA GLU A 114 -9.43 28.14 -5.18
C GLU A 114 -8.06 27.46 -5.14
N GLU A 115 -6.99 28.16 -4.73
CA GLU A 115 -5.61 27.66 -4.81
C GLU A 115 -5.05 27.24 -3.44
N TRP A 116 -4.54 26.03 -3.33
CA TRP A 116 -4.07 25.43 -2.07
C TRP A 116 -2.63 24.91 -2.20
N PRO A 117 -1.76 25.18 -1.21
CA PRO A 117 -0.45 24.55 -1.18
C PRO A 117 -0.57 23.07 -0.81
N VAL A 118 0.29 22.24 -1.37
CA VAL A 118 0.36 20.81 -1.09
C VAL A 118 1.81 20.37 -0.84
N ARG A 119 1.98 19.23 -0.16
CA ARG A 119 3.28 18.60 0.08
C ARG A 119 3.91 18.08 -1.21
N GLU A 120 5.24 17.96 -1.20
CA GLU A 120 5.96 17.25 -2.26
C GLU A 120 5.69 15.73 -2.20
N VAL A 121 5.93 15.03 -3.31
CA VAL A 121 5.66 13.59 -3.42
C VAL A 121 6.44 12.72 -2.42
N ASN A 122 7.63 13.18 -2.03
CA ASN A 122 8.56 12.50 -1.13
C ASN A 122 8.51 13.03 0.30
N GLU A 123 7.45 13.76 0.66
CA GLU A 123 7.30 14.40 1.97
C GLU A 123 5.93 14.06 2.56
N SER A 124 5.86 13.73 3.84
CA SER A 124 4.63 13.53 4.61
C SER A 124 3.97 14.83 5.03
N TRP A 125 2.67 14.83 5.34
CA TRP A 125 2.01 15.99 5.92
C TRP A 125 2.61 16.41 7.28
N ARG A 126 3.15 15.45 8.03
CA ARG A 126 3.86 15.71 9.30
C ARG A 126 5.11 16.56 9.05
N THR A 127 5.95 16.16 8.11
CA THR A 127 7.20 16.85 7.78
C THR A 127 6.91 18.19 7.11
N TRP A 128 5.95 18.23 6.18
CA TRP A 128 5.47 19.47 5.56
C TRP A 128 5.01 20.50 6.58
N TYR A 129 4.20 20.08 7.56
CA TYR A 129 3.76 20.94 8.65
C TYR A 129 4.94 21.36 9.55
N GLY A 130 5.80 20.42 9.91
CA GLY A 130 6.96 20.65 10.79
C GLY A 130 7.95 21.68 10.25
N ARG A 131 8.13 21.75 8.91
CA ARG A 131 8.98 22.76 8.26
C ARG A 131 8.28 24.10 7.98
N GLY A 132 7.04 24.27 8.44
CA GLY A 132 6.23 25.48 8.23
C GLY A 132 5.70 25.60 6.80
N GLY A 133 5.41 24.48 6.12
CA GLY A 133 4.95 24.46 4.73
C GLY A 133 3.78 25.41 4.46
N PHE A 134 2.85 25.55 5.39
CA PHE A 134 1.67 26.41 5.28
C PHE A 134 1.95 27.92 5.16
N GLU A 135 3.16 28.37 5.49
CA GLU A 135 3.60 29.77 5.34
C GLU A 135 4.44 30.02 4.08
N ARG A 136 4.84 28.95 3.38
CA ARG A 136 5.82 29.04 2.30
C ARG A 136 5.16 29.22 0.94
N SER A 137 5.89 29.91 0.05
CA SER A 137 5.47 30.20 -1.33
C SER A 137 6.07 29.25 -2.36
N ASP A 138 6.91 28.30 -1.95
CA ASP A 138 7.63 27.36 -2.83
C ASP A 138 7.02 25.96 -2.87
N ASN A 139 5.85 25.76 -2.25
CA ASN A 139 5.11 24.50 -2.34
C ASN A 139 4.51 24.33 -3.73
N GLN A 140 4.27 23.07 -4.12
CA GLN A 140 3.35 22.75 -5.19
C GLN A 140 1.95 23.27 -4.87
N ILE A 141 1.21 23.62 -5.92
CA ILE A 141 -0.13 24.20 -5.80
C ILE A 141 -1.14 23.30 -6.51
N ILE A 142 -2.30 23.15 -5.89
CA ILE A 142 -3.48 22.55 -6.49
C ILE A 142 -4.62 23.57 -6.56
N GLN A 143 -5.46 23.45 -7.57
CA GLN A 143 -6.66 24.25 -7.74
C GLN A 143 -7.90 23.40 -7.51
N ARG A 144 -8.88 23.97 -6.82
CA ARG A 144 -10.23 23.41 -6.65
C ARG A 144 -10.92 23.23 -8.00
N VAL A 145 -11.59 22.09 -8.15
CA VAL A 145 -12.49 21.79 -9.26
C VAL A 145 -13.88 21.53 -8.69
N ASN A 146 -14.86 22.33 -9.13
CA ASN A 146 -16.22 22.21 -8.62
C ASN A 146 -16.82 20.84 -8.93
N GLY A 147 -17.43 20.22 -7.93
CA GLY A 147 -18.15 18.97 -8.04
C GLY A 147 -19.32 19.06 -9.02
N VAL A 148 -19.67 17.92 -9.61
CA VAL A 148 -20.77 17.83 -10.57
C VAL A 148 -22.06 17.48 -9.81
N ASN A 149 -23.17 18.15 -10.14
CA ASN A 149 -24.49 17.88 -9.53
C ASN A 149 -24.53 18.02 -7.99
N ASN A 150 -23.77 18.97 -7.44
CA ASN A 150 -23.60 19.19 -5.99
C ASN A 150 -22.83 18.08 -5.25
N SER A 151 -22.08 17.23 -5.97
CA SER A 151 -21.09 16.38 -5.32
C SER A 151 -20.03 17.22 -4.62
N LEU A 152 -19.28 16.59 -3.73
CA LEU A 152 -18.04 17.16 -3.20
C LEU A 152 -17.09 17.58 -4.33
N ASP A 153 -16.34 18.65 -4.06
CA ASP A 153 -15.34 19.18 -4.99
C ASP A 153 -14.11 18.30 -5.04
N THR A 154 -13.41 18.32 -6.17
CA THR A 154 -12.12 17.66 -6.35
C THR A 154 -11.02 18.71 -6.53
N VAL A 155 -9.79 18.27 -6.81
CA VAL A 155 -8.64 19.15 -7.01
C VAL A 155 -7.82 18.69 -8.20
N GLN A 156 -7.07 19.61 -8.79
CA GLN A 156 -6.14 19.34 -9.88
C GLN A 156 -4.84 20.13 -9.68
N VAL A 157 -3.74 19.68 -10.29
CA VAL A 157 -2.46 20.40 -10.23
C VAL A 157 -2.59 21.79 -10.86
N SER A 158 -1.93 22.78 -10.26
CA SER A 158 -1.96 24.18 -10.67
C SER A 158 -0.55 24.78 -10.73
N ASN A 159 -0.30 25.59 -11.75
CA ASN A 159 0.95 26.36 -11.89
C ASN A 159 0.85 27.77 -11.27
N ASN A 160 -0.26 28.07 -10.58
CA ASN A 160 -0.47 29.34 -9.91
C ASN A 160 0.30 29.41 -8.59
N SER A 161 0.28 30.57 -7.93
CA SER A 161 0.79 30.73 -6.58
C SER A 161 -0.35 30.73 -5.57
N ALA A 162 -0.21 30.02 -4.47
CA ALA A 162 -1.11 30.13 -3.33
C ALA A 162 -0.58 31.10 -2.28
N SER A 163 -1.47 31.85 -1.64
CA SER A 163 -1.13 32.59 -0.41
C SER A 163 -0.96 31.62 0.77
N PRO A 164 -0.36 32.03 1.90
CA PRO A 164 -0.34 31.20 3.10
C PRO A 164 -1.73 30.68 3.50
N VAL A 165 -1.75 29.57 4.23
CA VAL A 165 -2.96 28.94 4.79
C VAL A 165 -2.79 28.72 6.28
N ILE A 166 -3.89 28.54 6.99
CA ILE A 166 -3.87 28.07 8.38
C ILE A 166 -3.88 26.54 8.32
N ALA A 167 -2.89 25.88 8.92
CA ALA A 167 -2.88 24.42 9.02
C ALA A 167 -3.34 23.97 10.41
N VAL A 168 -4.35 23.11 10.45
CA VAL A 168 -4.85 22.50 11.69
C VAL A 168 -4.29 21.09 11.78
N GLN A 169 -3.43 20.85 12.77
CA GLN A 169 -2.86 19.54 13.05
C GLN A 169 -3.84 18.70 13.87
N ILE A 170 -4.06 17.45 13.47
CA ILE A 170 -4.91 16.49 14.16
C ILE A 170 -4.10 15.23 14.50
N PRO A 171 -3.99 14.84 15.78
CA PRO A 171 -3.36 13.58 16.15
C PRO A 171 -4.10 12.36 15.61
N ILE A 172 -3.36 11.35 15.18
CA ILE A 172 -3.88 10.03 14.76
C ILE A 172 -3.38 8.97 15.73
N ILE A 173 -4.27 8.06 16.13
CA ILE A 173 -3.93 6.86 16.89
C ILE A 173 -4.59 5.67 16.20
N ARG A 174 -3.79 4.68 15.79
CA ARG A 174 -4.30 3.37 15.39
C ARG A 174 -4.29 2.45 16.62
N PRO A 175 -5.46 2.08 17.19
CA PRO A 175 -5.50 1.30 18.42
C PRO A 175 -5.07 -0.14 18.17
N MET A 176 -4.41 -0.76 19.16
CA MET A 176 -4.16 -2.20 19.17
C MET A 176 -5.38 -2.95 19.73
N ALA A 177 -5.75 -4.07 19.11
CA ALA A 177 -6.77 -4.97 19.65
C ALA A 177 -6.30 -5.60 20.98
N ALA A 178 -7.15 -5.56 22.00
CA ALA A 178 -6.78 -5.91 23.39
C ALA A 178 -6.35 -7.37 23.60
N ALA A 179 -6.61 -8.26 22.63
CA ALA A 179 -6.23 -9.67 22.68
C ALA A 179 -4.75 -9.93 22.33
N TYR A 180 -4.07 -8.95 21.73
CA TYR A 180 -2.72 -9.10 21.20
C TYR A 180 -1.72 -8.21 21.94
N THR A 181 -0.47 -8.67 21.99
CA THR A 181 0.65 -7.87 22.49
C THR A 181 1.49 -7.38 21.31
N ASP A 182 2.36 -6.39 21.54
CA ASP A 182 3.29 -5.90 20.53
C ASP A 182 4.15 -7.03 19.93
N ALA A 183 4.60 -7.98 20.76
CA ALA A 183 5.39 -9.13 20.33
C ALA A 183 4.61 -10.10 19.42
N MET A 184 3.27 -10.13 19.56
CA MET A 184 2.39 -10.94 18.71
C MET A 184 1.94 -10.19 17.44
N GLY A 185 2.55 -9.04 17.12
CA GLY A 185 2.13 -8.20 15.99
C GLY A 185 0.92 -7.30 16.29
N GLY A 186 0.54 -7.13 17.55
CA GLY A 186 -0.66 -6.39 17.94
C GLY A 186 -0.70 -4.93 17.48
N ARG A 187 0.44 -4.28 17.22
CA ARG A 187 0.53 -2.92 16.67
C ARG A 187 -0.22 -2.76 15.34
N HIS A 188 -0.38 -3.84 14.59
CA HIS A 188 -1.02 -3.87 13.27
C HIS A 188 -2.19 -4.85 13.24
N SER A 189 -3.09 -4.73 14.23
CA SER A 189 -4.23 -5.65 14.45
C SER A 189 -5.62 -5.04 14.22
N THR A 190 -5.68 -3.80 13.70
CA THR A 190 -6.93 -3.08 13.49
C THR A 190 -6.87 -2.26 12.21
N GLY A 191 -8.02 -1.84 11.68
CA GLY A 191 -8.10 -1.05 10.46
C GLY A 191 -9.05 -1.70 9.46
N LEU A 192 -9.17 -1.10 8.28
CA LEU A 192 -9.89 -1.67 7.14
C LEU A 192 -9.20 -2.97 6.67
N VAL A 193 -7.88 -2.90 6.55
CA VAL A 193 -6.95 -4.03 6.40
C VAL A 193 -5.92 -4.00 7.53
N ASP A 194 -5.37 -5.15 7.88
CA ASP A 194 -4.28 -5.21 8.85
C ASP A 194 -3.32 -6.39 8.62
N GLY A 195 -2.04 -6.18 8.92
CA GLY A 195 -1.00 -7.21 8.72
C GLY A 195 -1.15 -8.44 9.61
N LEU A 196 -1.85 -8.34 10.75
CA LEU A 196 -2.08 -9.48 11.63
C LEU A 196 -3.07 -10.47 10.99
N ASN A 197 -4.11 -10.00 10.32
CA ASN A 197 -5.01 -10.86 9.53
C ASN A 197 -4.26 -11.55 8.39
N VAL A 198 -3.38 -10.83 7.68
CA VAL A 198 -2.53 -11.44 6.65
C VAL A 198 -1.66 -12.54 7.25
N PHE A 199 -0.99 -12.27 8.37
CA PHE A 199 -0.20 -13.26 9.08
C PHE A 199 -1.04 -14.47 9.53
N ASN A 200 -2.29 -14.26 9.96
CA ASN A 200 -3.20 -15.35 10.31
C ASN A 200 -3.58 -16.21 9.09
N TYR A 201 -3.80 -15.61 7.92
CA TYR A 201 -4.01 -16.37 6.67
C TYR A 201 -2.77 -17.20 6.31
N ILE A 202 -1.57 -16.63 6.42
CA ILE A 202 -0.31 -17.35 6.19
C ILE A 202 -0.22 -18.54 7.14
N ASN A 203 -0.40 -18.35 8.45
CA ASN A 203 -0.36 -19.44 9.42
C ASN A 203 -1.40 -20.53 9.13
N HIS A 204 -2.61 -20.14 8.74
CA HIS A 204 -3.66 -21.10 8.47
C HIS A 204 -3.36 -21.95 7.23
N MET A 205 -2.96 -21.33 6.12
CA MET A 205 -2.63 -22.06 4.89
C MET A 205 -1.35 -22.89 5.03
N SER A 206 -0.42 -22.45 5.89
CA SER A 206 0.87 -23.09 6.12
C SER A 206 0.89 -24.08 7.30
N ASP A 207 -0.26 -24.44 7.88
CA ASP A 207 -0.31 -25.31 9.07
C ASP A 207 0.07 -26.76 8.75
N GLU A 208 1.29 -27.16 9.09
CA GLU A 208 1.83 -28.51 8.89
C GLU A 208 1.35 -29.56 9.91
N THR A 209 0.44 -29.20 10.82
CA THR A 209 -0.09 -30.14 11.81
C THR A 209 -0.73 -31.34 11.13
N PHE A 210 -0.29 -32.55 11.49
CA PHE A 210 -0.77 -33.78 10.86
C PHE A 210 -2.27 -34.01 11.05
N ASP A 211 -3.02 -34.09 9.96
CA ASP A 211 -4.42 -34.51 9.92
C ASP A 211 -4.58 -35.80 9.09
N PRO A 212 -4.86 -36.97 9.71
CA PRO A 212 -5.06 -38.22 8.97
C PRO A 212 -6.39 -38.28 8.21
N THR A 213 -7.28 -37.28 8.37
CA THR A 213 -8.56 -37.19 7.65
C THR A 213 -8.47 -36.35 6.39
N ASP A 214 -7.47 -35.48 6.29
CA ASP A 214 -7.07 -34.86 5.04
C ASP A 214 -6.23 -35.85 4.22
N LEU A 215 -6.83 -36.38 3.16
CA LEU A 215 -6.15 -37.34 2.28
C LEU A 215 -5.37 -36.66 1.14
N ALA A 216 -5.42 -35.34 1.05
CA ALA A 216 -4.79 -34.56 0.00
C ALA A 216 -3.30 -34.35 0.31
N ASP A 217 -2.97 -33.87 1.52
CA ASP A 217 -1.59 -33.61 1.97
C ASP A 217 -1.28 -34.15 3.40
N ASN A 218 -2.29 -34.63 4.12
CA ASN A 218 -2.26 -35.02 5.54
C ASN A 218 -1.91 -33.88 6.52
N ALA A 219 -2.28 -32.64 6.21
CA ALA A 219 -2.08 -31.46 7.03
C ALA A 219 -3.42 -30.78 7.38
N VAL A 220 -3.39 -29.86 8.35
CA VAL A 220 -4.54 -29.01 8.69
C VAL A 220 -4.64 -27.81 7.74
N GLY A 221 -3.50 -27.35 7.22
CA GLY A 221 -3.40 -26.28 6.24
C GLY A 221 -3.68 -26.75 4.81
N TYR A 222 -3.19 -25.98 3.84
CA TYR A 222 -3.37 -26.23 2.40
C TYR A 222 -1.99 -26.29 1.72
N LEU A 223 -1.28 -27.39 1.94
CA LEU A 223 0.09 -27.60 1.48
C LEU A 223 0.13 -28.16 0.05
N ASP A 224 1.34 -28.40 -0.47
CA ASP A 224 1.60 -29.12 -1.72
C ASP A 224 0.83 -28.57 -2.94
N ARG A 225 0.67 -27.24 -3.00
CA ARG A 225 0.00 -26.47 -4.06
C ARG A 225 0.79 -26.46 -5.38
N TRP A 226 1.29 -27.61 -5.80
CA TRP A 226 2.14 -27.80 -6.97
C TRP A 226 1.32 -27.84 -8.25
N ALA A 227 1.23 -26.70 -8.92
CA ALA A 227 0.54 -26.58 -10.21
C ALA A 227 1.11 -27.56 -11.25
N GLY A 228 0.22 -28.12 -12.07
CA GLY A 228 0.64 -29.02 -13.16
C GLY A 228 1.15 -30.39 -12.71
N GLN A 229 0.94 -30.82 -11.46
CA GLN A 229 1.21 -32.19 -11.01
C GLN A 229 -0.06 -33.06 -10.93
N GLY A 230 -1.26 -32.46 -11.04
CA GLY A 230 -2.52 -33.17 -10.92
C GLY A 230 -2.73 -33.82 -9.55
N ASN A 231 -2.21 -33.17 -8.50
CA ASN A 231 -2.30 -33.66 -7.13
C ASN A 231 -3.59 -33.14 -6.45
N ALA A 232 -4.08 -33.86 -5.44
CA ALA A 232 -5.34 -33.52 -4.77
C ALA A 232 -5.25 -32.29 -3.87
N ALA A 233 -4.07 -32.01 -3.28
CA ALA A 233 -3.86 -30.89 -2.36
C ALA A 233 -3.95 -29.54 -3.08
N TYR A 234 -3.43 -29.46 -4.30
CA TYR A 234 -3.57 -28.30 -5.17
C TYR A 234 -5.06 -27.95 -5.42
N GLU A 235 -5.88 -28.94 -5.81
CA GLU A 235 -7.32 -28.76 -6.02
C GLU A 235 -8.06 -28.39 -4.72
N ASP A 236 -7.70 -29.00 -3.60
CA ASP A 236 -8.31 -28.70 -2.29
C ASP A 236 -8.03 -27.26 -1.83
N ALA A 237 -6.78 -26.82 -1.93
CA ALA A 237 -6.37 -25.45 -1.65
C ALA A 237 -7.16 -24.42 -2.46
N ALA A 238 -7.45 -24.73 -3.72
CA ALA A 238 -8.24 -23.83 -4.54
C ALA A 238 -9.71 -23.78 -4.21
N LEU A 239 -10.31 -24.92 -3.85
CA LEU A 239 -11.69 -24.92 -3.36
C LEU A 239 -11.81 -24.06 -2.10
N TYR A 240 -10.80 -24.10 -1.22
CA TYR A 240 -10.71 -23.18 -0.10
C TYR A 240 -10.64 -21.71 -0.54
N LEU A 241 -9.73 -21.36 -1.45
CA LEU A 241 -9.56 -19.98 -1.93
C LEU A 241 -10.80 -19.44 -2.67
N ILE A 242 -11.43 -20.26 -3.52
CA ILE A 242 -12.72 -19.95 -4.15
C ILE A 242 -13.76 -19.67 -3.07
N GLY A 243 -13.89 -20.57 -2.09
CA GLY A 243 -14.83 -20.41 -0.98
C GLY A 243 -14.59 -19.14 -0.16
N GLN A 244 -13.33 -18.76 0.10
CA GLN A 244 -13.01 -17.50 0.78
C GLN A 244 -13.49 -16.30 -0.02
N MET A 245 -13.14 -16.21 -1.30
CA MET A 245 -13.53 -15.08 -2.16
C MET A 245 -15.06 -14.99 -2.36
N GLU A 246 -15.75 -16.12 -2.53
CA GLU A 246 -17.21 -16.18 -2.58
C GLU A 246 -17.84 -15.68 -1.26
N ASN A 247 -17.29 -16.09 -0.11
CA ASN A 247 -17.76 -15.66 1.20
C ASN A 247 -17.55 -14.15 1.45
N PHE A 248 -16.56 -13.53 0.81
CA PHE A 248 -16.39 -12.07 0.85
C PHE A 248 -17.47 -11.33 0.04
N GLY A 249 -18.19 -12.04 -0.84
CA GLY A 249 -19.22 -11.50 -1.71
C GLY A 249 -18.76 -11.23 -3.15
N LEU A 250 -17.60 -11.75 -3.55
CA LEU A 250 -17.08 -11.60 -4.91
C LEU A 250 -17.71 -12.61 -5.87
N GLU A 251 -17.84 -12.23 -7.14
CA GLU A 251 -18.15 -13.18 -8.21
C GLU A 251 -16.85 -13.90 -8.62
N VAL A 252 -16.71 -15.17 -8.23
CA VAL A 252 -15.50 -15.94 -8.53
C VAL A 252 -15.62 -16.61 -9.89
N ILE A 253 -14.68 -16.30 -10.78
CA ILE A 253 -14.55 -16.92 -12.10
C ILE A 253 -13.20 -17.63 -12.14
N THR A 254 -13.26 -18.95 -12.32
CA THR A 254 -12.08 -19.80 -12.45
C THR A 254 -11.76 -20.06 -13.92
N GLN A 255 -10.50 -19.93 -14.32
CA GLN A 255 -10.06 -20.30 -15.68
C GLN A 255 -9.20 -21.55 -15.59
N ARG A 256 -9.71 -22.70 -16.05
CA ARG A 256 -9.01 -23.99 -16.06
C ARG A 256 -8.39 -24.24 -17.42
N PHE A 257 -7.09 -24.52 -17.45
CA PHE A 257 -6.32 -24.66 -18.68
C PHE A 257 -5.26 -25.75 -18.57
N THR A 258 -4.81 -26.25 -19.72
CA THR A 258 -3.74 -27.24 -19.84
C THR A 258 -2.57 -26.64 -20.59
N TYR A 259 -1.36 -26.95 -20.17
CA TYR A 259 -0.15 -26.52 -20.89
C TYR A 259 0.60 -27.72 -21.45
N ASP A 260 0.59 -27.82 -22.78
CA ASP A 260 1.39 -28.78 -23.55
C ASP A 260 2.60 -28.06 -24.16
N SER A 261 3.79 -28.31 -23.62
CA SER A 261 5.03 -27.77 -24.17
C SER A 261 5.60 -28.69 -25.24
N LEU A 262 5.46 -28.33 -26.52
CA LEU A 262 6.10 -29.06 -27.62
C LEU A 262 7.65 -28.96 -27.58
N MET A 263 8.19 -27.93 -26.93
CA MET A 263 9.63 -27.66 -26.81
C MET A 263 10.30 -28.47 -25.69
N THR A 264 9.63 -28.65 -24.56
CA THR A 264 10.17 -29.40 -23.41
C THR A 264 9.58 -30.82 -23.29
N GLY A 265 8.51 -31.11 -24.03
CA GLY A 265 7.75 -32.37 -23.93
C GLY A 265 6.90 -32.47 -22.66
N ALA A 266 6.83 -31.42 -21.84
CA ALA A 266 6.01 -31.39 -20.63
C ALA A 266 4.52 -31.33 -20.99
N GLN A 267 3.76 -32.32 -20.52
CA GLN A 267 2.29 -32.28 -20.48
C GLN A 267 1.89 -32.06 -19.03
N ASN A 268 1.48 -30.85 -18.68
CA ASN A 268 1.01 -30.57 -17.32
C ASN A 268 -0.52 -30.77 -17.30
N PRO A 269 -1.03 -31.74 -16.51
CA PRO A 269 -2.40 -32.21 -16.65
C PRO A 269 -3.48 -31.18 -16.31
N GLU A 270 -3.21 -30.13 -15.53
CA GLU A 270 -4.14 -29.02 -15.34
C GLU A 270 -3.52 -27.90 -14.51
N ALA A 271 -3.94 -26.66 -14.76
CA ALA A 271 -3.74 -25.50 -13.92
C ALA A 271 -5.03 -24.67 -13.94
N TYR A 272 -5.32 -23.91 -12.89
CA TYR A 272 -6.43 -22.97 -12.92
C TYR A 272 -6.14 -21.69 -12.16
N ASN A 273 -6.54 -20.57 -12.74
CA ASN A 273 -6.55 -19.29 -12.05
C ASN A 273 -7.86 -19.14 -11.27
N ILE A 274 -7.79 -18.44 -10.14
CA ILE A 274 -8.95 -18.12 -9.30
C ILE A 274 -9.07 -16.61 -9.23
N CYS A 275 -10.07 -16.03 -9.88
CA CYS A 275 -10.25 -14.58 -9.90
C CYS A 275 -11.62 -14.19 -9.33
N GLY A 276 -11.62 -13.42 -8.23
CA GLY A 276 -12.80 -12.79 -7.65
C GLY A 276 -13.04 -11.41 -8.24
N TYR A 277 -14.24 -11.18 -8.79
CA TYR A 277 -14.63 -9.94 -9.45
C TYR A 277 -15.58 -9.12 -8.58
N ARG A 278 -15.27 -7.83 -8.44
CA ARG A 278 -16.21 -6.80 -8.01
C ARG A 278 -16.43 -5.85 -9.18
N PHE A 279 -17.52 -6.05 -9.91
CA PHE A 279 -17.83 -5.22 -11.09
C PHE A 279 -18.07 -3.75 -10.71
N GLY A 280 -17.43 -2.85 -11.47
CA GLY A 280 -17.58 -1.41 -11.31
C GLY A 280 -18.95 -0.91 -11.73
N GLU A 281 -19.40 0.19 -11.11
CA GLU A 281 -20.72 0.77 -11.33
C GLU A 281 -20.75 1.84 -12.42
N VAL A 282 -19.58 2.36 -12.82
CA VAL A 282 -19.44 3.38 -13.88
C VAL A 282 -18.86 2.77 -15.14
N ASP A 283 -17.69 2.13 -15.02
CA ASP A 283 -16.92 1.56 -16.12
C ASP A 283 -16.60 0.07 -15.86
N PRO A 284 -17.59 -0.84 -15.96
CA PRO A 284 -17.39 -2.27 -15.65
C PRO A 284 -16.36 -2.98 -16.54
N ASN A 285 -16.03 -2.40 -17.70
CA ASN A 285 -15.02 -2.92 -18.62
C ASN A 285 -13.61 -2.40 -18.35
N LYS A 286 -13.43 -1.46 -17.40
CA LYS A 286 -12.09 -1.07 -16.93
C LYS A 286 -11.74 -1.92 -15.73
N TRP A 287 -10.68 -2.71 -15.83
CA TRP A 287 -10.31 -3.68 -14.82
C TRP A 287 -9.01 -3.26 -14.12
N MET A 288 -9.06 -3.15 -12.80
CA MET A 288 -7.90 -2.97 -11.94
C MET A 288 -7.60 -4.32 -11.29
N VAL A 289 -6.42 -4.88 -11.56
CA VAL A 289 -6.10 -6.25 -11.18
C VAL A 289 -5.11 -6.26 -10.03
N PHE A 290 -5.37 -7.10 -9.03
CA PHE A 290 -4.54 -7.33 -7.86
C PHE A 290 -4.24 -8.81 -7.79
N GLY A 291 -2.96 -9.15 -7.90
CA GLY A 291 -2.53 -10.53 -8.12
C GLY A 291 -1.46 -11.02 -7.17
N ALA A 292 -1.47 -12.32 -6.98
CA ALA A 292 -0.37 -13.13 -6.46
C ALA A 292 -0.52 -14.52 -7.06
N HIS A 293 0.54 -15.32 -7.16
CA HIS A 293 0.36 -16.73 -7.46
C HIS A 293 0.07 -17.52 -6.19
N PHE A 294 -0.78 -18.54 -6.28
CA PHE A 294 -1.09 -19.42 -5.16
C PHE A 294 -0.42 -20.79 -5.28
N ASP A 295 0.15 -21.12 -6.44
CA ASP A 295 0.98 -22.29 -6.54
C ASP A 295 2.35 -22.06 -5.90
N ILE A 296 3.00 -23.16 -5.53
CA ILE A 296 4.31 -23.16 -4.89
C ILE A 296 5.28 -24.07 -5.65
N ALA A 297 6.58 -23.78 -5.56
CA ALA A 297 7.62 -24.56 -6.23
C ALA A 297 7.52 -26.08 -5.95
N PRO A 298 7.35 -26.92 -6.99
CA PRO A 298 7.27 -28.38 -6.83
C PRO A 298 8.65 -29.04 -6.62
N PRO A 299 8.74 -30.13 -5.86
CA PRO A 299 10.01 -30.83 -5.65
C PRO A 299 10.51 -31.55 -6.91
N VAL A 300 11.79 -31.33 -7.27
CA VAL A 300 12.36 -31.84 -8.53
C VAL A 300 12.73 -33.34 -8.51
N ASN A 301 12.76 -34.01 -7.36
CA ASN A 301 13.16 -35.43 -7.27
C ASN A 301 12.43 -36.28 -6.20
N GLY A 302 11.26 -35.85 -5.73
CA GLY A 302 10.43 -36.62 -4.79
C GLY A 302 11.04 -36.84 -3.39
N GLY A 303 12.12 -36.15 -3.05
CA GLY A 303 12.71 -36.12 -1.73
C GLY A 303 12.59 -34.71 -1.15
N MET A 304 11.92 -34.58 0.01
CA MET A 304 11.91 -33.36 0.81
C MET A 304 13.00 -33.50 1.87
N LEU A 305 14.08 -32.73 1.71
CA LEU A 305 15.18 -32.69 2.67
C LEU A 305 15.35 -31.26 3.15
N ASP A 306 15.58 -31.11 4.45
CA ASP A 306 15.88 -29.82 5.08
C ASP A 306 17.22 -29.27 4.51
N PRO A 307 17.20 -28.10 3.82
CA PRO A 307 18.40 -27.55 3.21
C PRO A 307 19.43 -27.10 4.24
N HIS A 308 19.05 -26.88 5.50
CA HIS A 308 19.96 -26.53 6.58
C HIS A 308 20.88 -27.69 6.97
N ILE A 309 20.47 -28.93 6.65
CA ILE A 309 21.24 -30.16 6.91
C ILE A 309 21.93 -30.66 5.64
N PHE A 310 21.22 -30.61 4.50
CA PHE A 310 21.64 -31.29 3.27
C PHE A 310 22.11 -30.33 2.16
N GLY A 311 22.10 -29.01 2.41
CA GLY A 311 22.31 -27.97 1.41
C GLY A 311 21.07 -27.72 0.55
N ARG A 312 21.08 -26.64 -0.25
CA ARG A 312 19.94 -26.26 -1.11
C ARG A 312 19.47 -27.43 -1.96
N THR A 313 18.16 -27.65 -1.92
CA THR A 313 17.39 -28.53 -2.78
C THR A 313 16.51 -27.68 -3.69
N TYR A 314 15.35 -28.18 -4.11
CA TYR A 314 14.35 -27.39 -4.82
C TYR A 314 12.96 -27.95 -4.52
N GLY A 315 12.02 -27.04 -4.26
CA GLY A 315 10.63 -27.28 -3.98
C GLY A 315 10.28 -27.20 -2.49
N THR A 316 9.03 -26.87 -2.21
CA THR A 316 8.51 -26.67 -0.85
C THR A 316 7.11 -27.28 -0.70
N ARG A 317 6.73 -27.65 0.52
CA ARG A 317 5.34 -28.03 0.84
C ARG A 317 4.49 -26.83 1.22
N VAL A 318 5.13 -25.78 1.73
CA VAL A 318 4.47 -24.66 2.40
C VAL A 318 4.49 -23.42 1.50
N GLY A 319 5.70 -22.95 1.13
CA GLY A 319 5.87 -21.74 0.33
C GLY A 319 5.38 -20.50 1.08
N ALA A 320 5.78 -20.35 2.36
CA ALA A 320 5.23 -19.31 3.23
C ALA A 320 5.53 -17.91 2.67
N TYR A 321 6.80 -17.68 2.28
CA TYR A 321 7.24 -16.47 1.60
C TYR A 321 6.80 -16.45 0.14
N ASP A 322 6.99 -17.58 -0.56
CA ASP A 322 6.75 -17.71 -2.00
C ASP A 322 5.71 -18.81 -2.30
N ASN A 323 4.42 -18.48 -2.44
CA ASN A 323 3.83 -17.13 -2.33
C ASN A 323 2.54 -17.13 -1.51
N THR A 324 2.54 -17.87 -0.40
CA THR A 324 1.45 -17.81 0.60
C THR A 324 1.27 -16.39 1.13
N ALA A 325 2.37 -15.64 1.31
CA ALA A 325 2.34 -14.25 1.73
C ALA A 325 1.56 -13.36 0.76
N GLY A 326 1.88 -13.38 -0.53
CA GLY A 326 1.15 -12.62 -1.56
C GLY A 326 -0.31 -13.04 -1.67
N THR A 327 -0.57 -14.35 -1.71
CA THR A 327 -1.93 -14.92 -1.70
C THR A 327 -2.74 -14.38 -0.51
N SER A 328 -2.16 -14.37 0.69
CA SER A 328 -2.80 -13.90 1.92
C SER A 328 -3.09 -12.39 1.89
N MET A 329 -2.20 -11.59 1.31
CA MET A 329 -2.41 -10.16 1.14
C MET A 329 -3.54 -9.87 0.15
N VAL A 330 -3.61 -10.61 -0.97
CA VAL A 330 -4.74 -10.51 -1.92
C VAL A 330 -6.05 -10.85 -1.21
N LEU A 331 -6.10 -11.90 -0.39
CA LEU A 331 -7.30 -12.27 0.37
C LEU A 331 -7.73 -11.16 1.35
N GLU A 332 -6.78 -10.52 2.05
CA GLU A 332 -7.11 -9.46 3.00
C GLU A 332 -7.64 -8.19 2.31
N VAL A 333 -7.01 -7.78 1.20
CA VAL A 333 -7.52 -6.65 0.41
C VAL A 333 -8.88 -7.01 -0.21
N ALA A 334 -9.05 -8.22 -0.75
CA ALA A 334 -10.31 -8.70 -1.27
C ALA A 334 -11.43 -8.66 -0.21
N ARG A 335 -11.16 -9.17 1.00
CA ARG A 335 -12.08 -9.15 2.15
C ARG A 335 -12.53 -7.72 2.49
N ALA A 336 -11.58 -6.79 2.51
CA ALA A 336 -11.86 -5.40 2.82
C ALA A 336 -12.67 -4.70 1.72
N MET A 337 -12.33 -4.96 0.45
CA MET A 337 -12.83 -4.19 -0.69
C MET A 337 -14.09 -4.77 -1.34
N ALA A 338 -14.41 -6.05 -1.14
CA ALA A 338 -15.52 -6.73 -1.82
C ALA A 338 -16.87 -6.01 -1.73
N ASN A 339 -17.10 -5.24 -0.65
CA ASN A 339 -18.35 -4.54 -0.40
C ASN A 339 -18.31 -3.03 -0.67
N TYR A 340 -17.21 -2.49 -1.18
CA TYR A 340 -17.14 -1.08 -1.58
C TYR A 340 -17.76 -0.89 -2.98
N PRO A 341 -18.55 0.17 -3.20
CA PRO A 341 -18.90 0.61 -4.54
C PRO A 341 -17.67 1.24 -5.20
N THR A 342 -17.44 0.91 -6.47
CA THR A 342 -16.32 1.43 -7.25
C THR A 342 -16.72 1.84 -8.63
N ARG A 343 -15.94 2.74 -9.23
CA ARG A 343 -16.15 3.19 -10.60
C ARG A 343 -15.77 2.09 -11.57
N ASN A 344 -14.59 1.51 -11.36
CA ASN A 344 -14.02 0.47 -12.21
C ASN A 344 -14.19 -0.91 -11.55
N THR A 345 -14.04 -1.96 -12.35
CA THR A 345 -14.07 -3.34 -11.85
C THR A 345 -12.77 -3.67 -11.14
N MET A 346 -12.87 -4.20 -9.92
CA MET A 346 -11.74 -4.82 -9.23
C MET A 346 -11.67 -6.29 -9.58
N VAL A 347 -10.46 -6.79 -9.82
CA VAL A 347 -10.20 -8.21 -10.01
C VAL A 347 -9.12 -8.63 -9.02
N PHE A 348 -9.47 -9.54 -8.11
CA PHE A 348 -8.54 -10.18 -7.18
C PHE A 348 -8.20 -11.56 -7.74
N CYS A 349 -7.01 -11.73 -8.31
CA CYS A 349 -6.62 -12.95 -8.99
C CYS A 349 -5.52 -13.70 -8.26
N LEU A 350 -5.68 -15.01 -8.19
CA LEU A 350 -4.68 -15.95 -7.72
C LEU A 350 -4.22 -16.79 -8.90
N TRP A 351 -3.00 -16.55 -9.35
CA TRP A 351 -2.42 -17.18 -10.54
C TRP A 351 -1.95 -18.59 -10.23
N SER A 352 -2.02 -19.44 -11.25
CA SER A 352 -1.42 -20.77 -11.21
C SER A 352 -0.27 -20.91 -12.20
N GLY A 353 0.75 -21.65 -11.80
CA GLY A 353 1.85 -22.05 -12.67
C GLY A 353 2.83 -20.91 -12.93
N GLU A 354 2.93 -19.95 -12.00
CA GLU A 354 3.98 -18.92 -12.02
C GLU A 354 5.34 -19.60 -12.00
N GLU A 355 5.51 -20.54 -11.07
CA GLU A 355 6.73 -21.31 -10.80
C GLU A 355 7.19 -22.15 -12.00
N GLY A 356 6.23 -22.47 -12.88
CA GLY A 356 6.45 -23.17 -14.14
C GLY A 356 6.70 -22.27 -15.34
N GLY A 357 6.78 -20.96 -15.15
CA GLY A 357 6.97 -19.93 -16.18
C GLY A 357 5.70 -19.10 -16.47
N LYS A 358 5.06 -18.52 -15.44
CA LYS A 358 4.01 -17.48 -15.58
C LYS A 358 2.77 -17.93 -16.37
N ARG A 359 2.45 -19.23 -16.31
CA ARG A 359 1.49 -19.85 -17.23
C ARG A 359 0.06 -19.35 -17.02
N GLY A 360 -0.31 -19.10 -15.77
CA GLY A 360 -1.64 -18.64 -15.39
C GLY A 360 -1.92 -17.22 -15.82
N SER A 361 -1.03 -16.28 -15.48
CA SER A 361 -1.18 -14.89 -15.90
C SER A 361 -1.08 -14.75 -17.42
N ASP A 362 -0.22 -15.52 -18.10
CA ASP A 362 -0.14 -15.56 -19.57
C ASP A 362 -1.47 -16.04 -20.17
N PHE A 363 -2.04 -17.14 -19.67
CA PHE A 363 -3.34 -17.61 -20.12
C PHE A 363 -4.44 -16.57 -19.92
N TRP A 364 -4.47 -15.93 -18.75
CA TRP A 364 -5.50 -14.94 -18.41
C TRP A 364 -5.39 -13.70 -19.30
N THR A 365 -4.18 -13.17 -19.49
CA THR A 365 -3.97 -11.98 -20.31
C THR A 365 -4.23 -12.25 -21.79
N ASP A 366 -3.78 -13.37 -22.34
CA ASP A 366 -3.94 -13.65 -23.78
C ASP A 366 -5.30 -14.19 -24.15
N TYR A 367 -5.84 -15.17 -23.42
CA TYR A 367 -7.11 -15.79 -23.77
C TYR A 367 -8.28 -15.10 -23.06
N TRP A 368 -8.23 -15.00 -21.73
CA TRP A 368 -9.38 -14.48 -20.99
C TRP A 368 -9.65 -13.00 -21.26
N VAL A 369 -8.60 -12.16 -21.33
CA VAL A 369 -8.77 -10.74 -21.64
C VAL A 369 -8.88 -10.49 -23.15
N LYS A 370 -7.84 -10.78 -23.95
CA LYS A 370 -7.86 -10.35 -25.37
C LYS A 370 -8.86 -11.12 -26.23
N GLU A 371 -9.07 -12.41 -26.00
CA GLU A 371 -9.93 -13.23 -26.85
C GLU A 371 -11.37 -13.27 -26.33
N ASP A 372 -11.57 -13.63 -25.06
CA ASP A 372 -12.91 -13.83 -24.48
C ASP A 372 -13.59 -12.52 -24.06
N ASN A 373 -12.81 -11.51 -23.65
CA ASN A 373 -13.30 -10.21 -23.18
C ASN A 373 -12.63 -9.02 -23.91
N PRO A 374 -12.67 -8.95 -25.25
CA PRO A 374 -11.88 -7.99 -26.04
C PRO A 374 -12.24 -6.51 -25.81
N ASP A 375 -13.41 -6.25 -25.22
CA ASP A 375 -13.86 -4.89 -24.86
C ASP A 375 -13.36 -4.44 -23.47
N VAL A 376 -12.67 -5.32 -22.74
CA VAL A 376 -12.07 -5.03 -21.44
C VAL A 376 -10.74 -4.35 -21.61
N GLU A 377 -10.54 -3.33 -20.80
CA GLU A 377 -9.29 -2.60 -20.68
C GLU A 377 -8.71 -2.80 -19.28
N VAL A 378 -7.59 -3.53 -19.18
CA VAL A 378 -6.88 -3.67 -17.90
C VAL A 378 -6.04 -2.42 -17.65
N THR A 379 -6.44 -1.62 -16.67
CA THR A 379 -5.85 -0.31 -16.43
C THR A 379 -4.52 -0.39 -15.70
N ASN A 380 -4.48 -1.25 -14.68
CA ASN A 380 -3.36 -1.37 -13.77
C ASN A 380 -3.29 -2.80 -13.27
N TYR A 381 -2.06 -3.23 -12.95
CA TYR A 381 -1.83 -4.48 -12.25
C TYR A 381 -0.91 -4.26 -11.05
N VAL A 382 -1.42 -4.57 -9.85
CA VAL A 382 -0.61 -4.62 -8.63
C VAL A 382 -0.32 -6.07 -8.31
N ASN A 383 0.95 -6.45 -8.14
CA ASN A 383 1.30 -7.81 -7.78
C ASN A 383 2.16 -7.94 -6.53
N LEU A 384 1.81 -8.98 -5.78
CA LEU A 384 2.29 -9.26 -4.44
C LEU A 384 2.99 -10.60 -4.51
N ASP A 385 4.32 -10.55 -4.58
CA ASP A 385 5.12 -11.74 -4.83
C ASP A 385 6.44 -11.63 -4.06
N MET A 386 6.73 -12.65 -3.25
CA MET A 386 7.93 -12.70 -2.41
C MET A 386 8.03 -11.45 -1.51
N ALA A 387 7.04 -11.27 -0.64
CA ALA A 387 6.88 -10.09 0.20
C ALA A 387 6.81 -10.44 1.70
N GLY A 388 7.36 -9.55 2.55
CA GLY A 388 7.24 -9.65 4.01
C GLY A 388 8.54 -9.85 4.80
N VAL A 389 9.64 -10.31 4.16
CA VAL A 389 10.92 -10.59 4.87
C VAL A 389 12.04 -9.56 4.62
N ASN A 390 11.79 -8.53 3.80
CA ASN A 390 12.78 -7.50 3.46
C ASN A 390 12.94 -6.42 4.56
N TRP A 391 11.83 -5.91 5.07
CA TRP A 391 11.78 -4.73 5.93
C TRP A 391 10.58 -4.84 6.86
N PRO A 392 10.66 -4.48 8.16
CA PRO A 392 11.74 -3.75 8.85
C PRO A 392 12.87 -4.62 9.44
N GLY A 393 12.92 -5.93 9.13
CA GLY A 393 13.86 -6.89 9.73
C GLY A 393 15.34 -6.71 9.36
N GLY A 394 15.74 -5.66 8.63
CA GLY A 394 17.14 -5.39 8.29
C GLY A 394 17.66 -6.02 7.00
N GLY A 395 16.79 -6.59 6.16
CA GLY A 395 17.02 -6.85 4.74
C GLY A 395 18.03 -7.92 4.34
N GLY A 396 18.75 -8.58 5.25
CA GLY A 396 19.71 -9.64 4.90
C GLY A 396 19.61 -10.88 5.79
N ALA A 397 20.17 -12.00 5.34
CA ALA A 397 20.09 -13.26 6.08
C ALA A 397 20.80 -13.17 7.44
N PRO A 398 20.18 -13.64 8.53
CA PRO A 398 20.99 -14.16 9.62
C PRO A 398 21.89 -15.25 9.04
N CYS A 399 23.20 -15.19 9.29
CA CYS A 399 24.10 -16.23 8.80
C CYS A 399 24.50 -17.21 9.92
N GLY A 400 24.61 -18.49 9.53
CA GLY A 400 24.93 -19.59 10.43
C GLY A 400 23.75 -20.11 11.26
N ASN A 401 24.01 -21.15 12.07
CA ASN A 401 22.99 -21.91 12.83
C ASN A 401 21.86 -22.52 11.98
N GLY A 402 22.07 -22.66 10.67
CA GLY A 402 21.02 -23.12 9.77
C GLY A 402 20.25 -21.98 9.11
N HIS A 403 20.72 -20.74 9.12
CA HIS A 403 20.21 -19.69 8.23
C HIS A 403 21.36 -19.30 7.28
N GLY A 404 21.24 -19.58 5.98
CA GLY A 404 22.32 -19.34 5.01
C GLY A 404 23.61 -20.17 5.24
N GLY A 405 24.55 -20.10 4.29
CA GLY A 405 25.90 -20.64 4.48
C GLY A 405 26.72 -19.74 5.44
N GLY A 406 27.41 -20.31 6.44
CA GLY A 406 28.28 -19.51 7.33
C GLY A 406 28.54 -20.09 8.72
N ASP A 407 29.40 -19.40 9.49
CA ASP A 407 29.66 -19.68 10.91
C ASP A 407 28.45 -19.26 11.77
N GLY A 408 28.11 -20.01 12.83
CA GLY A 408 26.94 -19.73 13.68
C GLY A 408 26.93 -18.34 14.34
N ASN A 409 25.74 -17.71 14.42
CA ASN A 409 25.51 -16.37 14.99
C ASN A 409 26.25 -15.24 14.26
N CYS A 410 26.21 -15.18 12.93
CA CYS A 410 26.69 -14.01 12.22
C CYS A 410 25.53 -13.14 11.70
N ASP A 411 25.79 -11.84 11.63
CA ASP A 411 24.88 -10.84 11.07
C ASP A 411 25.02 -10.80 9.54
N PRO A 412 24.00 -10.31 8.81
CA PRO A 412 24.08 -10.17 7.35
C PRO A 412 25.35 -9.43 6.93
N GLN A 413 25.99 -9.89 5.85
CA GLN A 413 27.15 -9.21 5.30
C GLN A 413 26.71 -7.87 4.67
N PRO A 414 27.26 -6.73 5.13
CA PRO A 414 26.87 -5.43 4.60
C PRO A 414 27.53 -5.10 3.25
N GLU A 415 28.46 -5.94 2.77
CA GLU A 415 29.23 -5.75 1.53
C GLU A 415 28.47 -6.37 0.35
N VAL A 416 28.20 -5.55 -0.67
CA VAL A 416 27.37 -5.89 -1.84
C VAL A 416 28.27 -6.42 -2.95
N ASP A 417 27.87 -7.48 -3.66
CA ASP A 417 28.61 -7.97 -4.81
C ASP A 417 28.72 -6.89 -5.90
N PRO A 418 29.92 -6.65 -6.46
CA PRO A 418 30.13 -5.75 -7.59
C PRO A 418 29.25 -6.01 -8.82
N ASP A 419 28.69 -7.21 -9.00
CA ASP A 419 27.77 -7.55 -10.10
C ASP A 419 26.34 -7.04 -9.87
N GLY A 420 26.05 -6.52 -8.68
CA GLY A 420 24.81 -5.84 -8.32
C GLY A 420 23.58 -6.75 -8.25
N TYR A 421 23.78 -8.07 -8.15
CA TYR A 421 22.71 -9.05 -8.04
C TYR A 421 22.54 -9.52 -6.58
N PRO A 422 21.31 -9.61 -6.05
CA PRO A 422 21.10 -9.99 -4.67
C PRO A 422 21.63 -11.35 -4.29
N LYS A 423 22.47 -11.40 -3.26
CA LYS A 423 22.86 -12.64 -2.58
C LYS A 423 22.18 -12.74 -1.22
N ASP A 424 21.98 -13.97 -0.79
CA ASP A 424 21.41 -14.35 0.51
C ASP A 424 22.20 -13.76 1.69
N GLU A 425 23.52 -13.68 1.57
CA GLU A 425 24.37 -13.09 2.61
C GLU A 425 24.25 -11.56 2.73
N GLU A 426 23.56 -10.87 1.82
CA GLU A 426 23.56 -9.39 1.71
C GLU A 426 22.29 -8.72 2.24
N VAL A 427 22.41 -7.47 2.69
CA VAL A 427 21.25 -6.62 3.02
C VAL A 427 20.66 -6.02 1.76
N TRP A 428 19.39 -6.33 1.48
CA TRP A 428 18.62 -5.83 0.35
C TRP A 428 17.37 -5.05 0.78
N PRO A 429 17.09 -3.90 0.11
CA PRO A 429 15.91 -3.11 0.43
C PRO A 429 14.61 -3.82 0.06
N MET A 430 13.50 -3.41 0.69
CA MET A 430 12.17 -3.71 0.16
C MET A 430 12.01 -3.00 -1.19
N ARG A 431 11.43 -3.70 -2.16
CA ARG A 431 11.34 -3.19 -3.53
C ARG A 431 9.89 -2.98 -3.92
N VAL A 432 9.63 -1.78 -4.45
CA VAL A 432 8.44 -1.45 -5.22
C VAL A 432 8.91 -1.24 -6.66
N TYR A 433 8.69 -2.23 -7.52
CA TYR A 433 9.17 -2.20 -8.90
C TYR A 433 8.01 -1.91 -9.86
N ILE A 434 8.25 -1.03 -10.82
CA ILE A 434 7.23 -0.51 -11.73
C ILE A 434 7.66 -0.80 -13.18
N GLY A 435 6.68 -1.00 -14.06
CA GLY A 435 6.95 -1.17 -15.48
C GLY A 435 5.69 -0.99 -16.34
N PRO A 436 5.82 -1.02 -17.66
CA PRO A 436 7.07 -1.28 -18.40
C PRO A 436 8.02 -0.08 -18.42
N SER A 437 9.31 -0.36 -18.52
CA SER A 437 10.37 0.64 -18.75
C SER A 437 11.32 0.15 -19.83
N LEU A 438 11.82 1.08 -20.63
CA LEU A 438 12.76 0.83 -21.73
C LEU A 438 14.16 1.39 -21.45
N ASP A 439 14.25 2.35 -20.53
CA ASP A 439 15.45 3.12 -20.26
C ASP A 439 15.80 3.02 -18.77
N HIS A 440 17.06 2.76 -18.45
CA HIS A 440 17.49 2.69 -17.04
C HIS A 440 17.72 4.07 -16.41
N ASP A 441 17.92 5.11 -17.22
CA ASP A 441 18.29 6.47 -16.80
C ASP A 441 17.20 7.52 -17.04
N VAL A 442 15.99 7.09 -17.42
CA VAL A 442 14.81 7.96 -17.60
C VAL A 442 13.64 7.37 -16.83
N MET A 443 12.88 8.23 -16.15
CA MET A 443 11.64 7.82 -15.50
C MET A 443 10.52 7.68 -16.55
N ASN A 444 10.20 6.46 -16.97
CA ASN A 444 9.27 6.18 -18.07
C ASN A 444 7.78 6.19 -17.65
N GLN A 445 7.47 5.82 -16.41
CA GLN A 445 6.13 5.76 -15.80
C GLN A 445 6.07 6.73 -14.59
N PRO A 446 6.31 8.04 -14.79
CA PRO A 446 6.46 9.00 -13.69
C PRO A 446 5.23 9.10 -12.80
N GLU A 447 4.02 8.90 -13.34
CA GLU A 447 2.78 8.95 -12.56
C GLU A 447 2.65 7.76 -11.61
N MET A 448 2.96 6.54 -12.07
CA MET A 448 2.89 5.34 -11.23
C MET A 448 3.98 5.35 -10.14
N VAL A 449 5.18 5.82 -10.48
CA VAL A 449 6.27 6.03 -9.51
C VAL A 449 5.89 7.13 -8.52
N GLY A 450 5.28 8.21 -9.02
CA GLY A 450 4.74 9.29 -8.21
C GLY A 450 3.67 8.80 -7.23
N LEU A 451 2.73 7.96 -7.67
CA LEU A 451 1.70 7.37 -6.81
C LEU A 451 2.32 6.49 -5.71
N ALA A 452 3.26 5.62 -6.06
CA ALA A 452 3.97 4.79 -5.09
C ALA A 452 4.64 5.67 -4.02
N MET A 453 5.43 6.67 -4.45
CA MET A 453 6.11 7.61 -3.56
C MET A 453 5.13 8.45 -2.72
N TRP A 454 4.02 8.90 -3.31
CA TRP A 454 2.99 9.70 -2.65
C TRP A 454 2.34 8.97 -1.48
N ILE A 455 2.01 7.68 -1.69
CA ILE A 455 1.44 6.81 -0.66
C ILE A 455 2.49 6.46 0.40
N GLY A 456 3.68 6.07 -0.05
CA GLY A 456 4.80 5.65 0.81
C GLY A 456 5.24 6.74 1.78
N SER A 457 5.36 7.99 1.31
CA SER A 457 5.85 9.11 2.12
C SER A 457 4.89 9.50 3.24
N ASP A 458 3.58 9.36 3.06
CA ASP A 458 2.59 9.89 3.99
C ASP A 458 1.72 8.81 4.66
N ALA A 459 0.90 8.10 3.90
CA ALA A 459 -0.05 7.14 4.46
C ALA A 459 0.64 5.94 5.11
N ILE A 460 1.75 5.51 4.52
CA ILE A 460 2.59 4.41 5.02
C ILE A 460 3.65 4.90 6.00
N GLY A 461 4.05 6.17 5.88
CA GLY A 461 4.95 6.83 6.83
C GLY A 461 6.40 6.37 6.73
N VAL A 462 6.87 6.04 5.53
CA VAL A 462 8.25 5.55 5.27
C VAL A 462 9.10 6.56 4.49
N GLU A 463 8.80 7.86 4.63
CA GLU A 463 9.51 8.92 3.89
C GLU A 463 11.03 8.95 4.14
N GLU A 464 11.49 8.55 5.33
CA GLU A 464 12.92 8.54 5.68
C GLU A 464 13.63 7.29 5.15
N GLN A 465 12.90 6.19 4.97
CA GLN A 465 13.42 4.88 4.54
C GLN A 465 13.36 4.69 3.02
N MET A 466 12.50 5.45 2.34
CA MET A 466 12.17 5.25 0.94
C MET A 466 12.89 6.24 0.02
N ALA A 467 13.44 5.74 -1.09
CA ALA A 467 13.89 6.60 -2.19
C ALA A 467 13.57 6.00 -3.56
N PRO A 468 13.32 6.83 -4.58
CA PRO A 468 13.25 6.34 -5.94
C PRO A 468 14.66 6.05 -6.47
N LEU A 469 14.85 5.00 -7.26
CA LEU A 469 16.11 4.77 -7.99
C LEU A 469 15.99 5.14 -9.47
N ILE A 470 17.05 5.68 -10.05
CA ILE A 470 17.17 5.98 -11.48
C ILE A 470 18.65 5.99 -11.89
N GLY A 471 18.98 5.36 -13.02
CA GLY A 471 20.36 5.12 -13.46
C GLY A 471 21.08 6.31 -14.10
N VAL A 472 20.67 7.55 -13.81
CA VAL A 472 21.30 8.75 -14.36
C VAL A 472 22.78 8.81 -13.95
N GLY A 473 23.68 8.74 -14.93
CA GLY A 473 25.12 8.78 -14.69
C GLY A 473 25.75 7.43 -14.29
N HIS A 474 24.96 6.35 -14.31
CA HIS A 474 25.40 5.00 -14.01
C HIS A 474 25.33 4.06 -15.23
N SER A 475 26.06 2.95 -15.18
CA SER A 475 26.08 1.97 -16.28
C SER A 475 24.80 1.14 -16.28
N ALA A 476 24.27 0.78 -17.44
CA ALA A 476 23.04 -0.02 -17.55
C ALA A 476 23.13 -1.39 -16.85
N ASP A 477 24.35 -1.94 -16.68
CA ASP A 477 24.56 -3.24 -16.06
C ASP A 477 24.55 -3.17 -14.52
N THR A 478 24.86 -2.01 -13.92
CA THR A 478 25.09 -1.86 -12.47
C THR A 478 24.25 -0.77 -11.80
N TRP A 479 23.44 -0.03 -12.57
CA TRP A 479 22.83 1.21 -12.10
C TRP A 479 22.00 1.10 -10.82
N LYS A 480 21.29 -0.02 -10.62
CA LYS A 480 20.44 -0.23 -9.44
C LYS A 480 21.27 -0.16 -8.17
N VAL A 481 22.40 -0.87 -8.14
CA VAL A 481 23.30 -0.88 -6.99
C VAL A 481 24.08 0.42 -6.88
N ASP A 482 24.58 0.96 -7.99
CA ASP A 482 25.36 2.20 -7.95
C ASP A 482 24.53 3.37 -7.41
N ASP A 483 23.28 3.54 -7.87
CA ASP A 483 22.39 4.63 -7.42
C ASP A 483 21.89 4.38 -5.99
N TRP A 484 21.59 3.13 -5.62
CA TRP A 484 21.23 2.75 -4.24
C TRP A 484 22.35 3.09 -3.25
N MET A 485 23.61 2.75 -3.59
CA MET A 485 24.79 3.10 -2.79
C MET A 485 25.01 4.62 -2.74
N ALA A 486 24.80 5.32 -3.86
CA ALA A 486 24.93 6.78 -3.91
C ALA A 486 23.89 7.51 -3.03
N LYS A 487 22.75 6.88 -2.77
CA LYS A 487 21.66 7.37 -1.92
C LYS A 487 21.74 6.90 -0.47
N ASP A 488 22.91 6.43 -0.04
CA ASP A 488 23.15 5.96 1.33
C ASP A 488 22.25 4.76 1.71
N ARG A 489 22.01 3.87 0.74
CA ARG A 489 21.37 2.57 0.93
C ARG A 489 19.98 2.67 1.61
N PRO A 490 19.01 3.38 1.00
CA PRO A 490 17.64 3.43 1.51
C PRO A 490 17.09 2.01 1.71
N GLU A 491 16.31 1.82 2.78
CA GLU A 491 15.77 0.53 3.18
C GLU A 491 14.57 0.10 2.30
N ILE A 492 13.94 1.06 1.62
CA ILE A 492 12.86 0.84 0.66
C ILE A 492 13.21 1.57 -0.63
N ILE A 493 13.10 0.88 -1.76
CA ILE A 493 13.37 1.46 -3.08
C ILE A 493 12.15 1.38 -3.99
N VAL A 494 11.86 2.48 -4.68
CA VAL A 494 10.87 2.54 -5.76
C VAL A 494 11.62 2.69 -7.06
N TYR A 495 11.46 1.79 -8.02
CA TYR A 495 12.22 1.91 -9.27
C TYR A 495 11.49 1.27 -10.43
N GLU A 496 11.90 1.63 -11.64
CA GLU A 496 11.39 0.99 -12.85
C GLU A 496 12.31 -0.12 -13.31
N ASP A 497 11.74 -1.28 -13.62
CA ASP A 497 12.50 -2.41 -14.13
C ASP A 497 12.38 -2.50 -15.66
N THR A 498 13.52 -2.48 -16.34
CA THR A 498 13.61 -2.76 -17.78
C THR A 498 13.45 -4.24 -18.09
N THR A 499 13.49 -5.09 -17.06
CA THR A 499 13.25 -6.53 -17.16
C THR A 499 12.01 -6.90 -16.34
N ALA A 500 10.88 -7.12 -17.02
CA ALA A 500 9.69 -7.61 -16.34
C ALA A 500 9.90 -9.08 -15.90
N ARG A 501 9.62 -9.39 -14.63
CA ARG A 501 9.70 -10.75 -14.05
C ARG A 501 8.37 -11.12 -13.39
N SER A 502 8.18 -12.42 -13.11
CA SER A 502 6.93 -12.94 -12.55
C SER A 502 5.70 -12.56 -13.38
N ASP A 503 4.50 -12.72 -12.84
CA ASP A 503 3.23 -12.50 -13.53
C ASP A 503 3.12 -11.09 -14.15
N HIS A 504 3.82 -10.09 -13.59
CA HIS A 504 3.93 -8.72 -14.14
C HIS A 504 4.29 -8.70 -15.61
N ALA A 505 5.21 -9.55 -16.03
CA ALA A 505 5.71 -9.57 -17.40
C ALA A 505 4.57 -9.80 -18.40
N THR A 506 3.64 -10.69 -18.07
CA THR A 506 2.53 -11.01 -18.97
C THR A 506 1.57 -9.83 -19.14
N PHE A 507 1.31 -9.04 -18.10
CA PHE A 507 0.50 -7.82 -18.22
C PHE A 507 1.18 -6.75 -19.08
N GLN A 508 2.49 -6.56 -18.92
CA GLN A 508 3.26 -5.60 -19.71
C GLN A 508 3.38 -6.03 -21.17
N ASP A 509 3.79 -7.28 -21.40
CA ASP A 509 4.08 -7.83 -22.74
C ASP A 509 2.80 -8.07 -23.54
N ASN A 510 1.77 -8.62 -22.91
CA ASN A 510 0.56 -9.02 -23.60
C ASN A 510 -0.40 -7.83 -23.72
N LEU A 511 -0.63 -7.08 -22.64
CA LEU A 511 -1.67 -6.03 -22.61
C LEU A 511 -1.11 -4.60 -22.73
N GLY A 512 0.20 -4.40 -22.55
CA GLY A 512 0.76 -3.06 -22.43
C GLY A 512 0.32 -2.34 -21.15
N THR A 513 -0.14 -3.08 -20.14
CA THR A 513 -0.64 -2.53 -18.88
C THR A 513 0.52 -2.07 -17.97
N VAL A 514 0.37 -0.92 -17.32
CA VAL A 514 1.32 -0.47 -16.30
C VAL A 514 1.15 -1.29 -15.02
N THR A 515 2.26 -1.70 -14.41
CA THR A 515 2.25 -2.60 -13.27
C THR A 515 3.08 -2.05 -12.11
N MET A 516 2.67 -2.34 -10.88
CA MET A 516 3.41 -2.06 -9.64
C MET A 516 3.56 -3.35 -8.83
N GLY A 517 4.77 -3.78 -8.56
CA GLY A 517 5.09 -5.01 -7.85
C GLY A 517 5.71 -4.74 -6.49
N PHE A 518 5.32 -5.53 -5.50
CA PHE A 518 5.93 -5.53 -4.18
C PHE A 518 6.71 -6.83 -4.00
N GLY A 519 8.01 -6.73 -3.72
CA GLY A 519 8.83 -7.86 -3.27
C GLY A 519 10.03 -8.26 -4.15
N GLY A 520 10.59 -9.43 -3.83
CA GLY A 520 11.58 -10.15 -4.65
C GLY A 520 13.01 -10.29 -4.08
N LEU A 521 13.16 -10.81 -2.86
CA LEU A 521 14.44 -11.41 -2.45
C LEU A 521 14.58 -12.82 -3.04
N VAL A 522 14.55 -12.92 -4.36
CA VAL A 522 14.63 -14.19 -5.11
C VAL A 522 15.81 -15.03 -4.58
N ASP A 523 17.04 -14.61 -4.89
CA ASP A 523 18.24 -15.25 -4.38
C ASP A 523 18.73 -14.63 -3.06
N GLY A 524 18.03 -13.59 -2.58
CA GLY A 524 18.32 -12.90 -1.31
C GLY A 524 17.69 -13.56 -0.08
N TYR A 525 16.69 -14.44 -0.26
CA TYR A 525 16.11 -15.24 0.81
C TYR A 525 16.59 -16.69 0.67
N TRP A 526 17.34 -17.18 1.67
CA TRP A 526 17.98 -18.51 1.59
C TRP A 526 16.98 -19.65 1.32
N CYS A 527 15.81 -19.54 1.94
CA CYS A 527 14.76 -20.55 1.84
C CYS A 527 13.88 -20.42 0.60
N TYR A 528 14.15 -19.46 -0.30
CA TYR A 528 13.46 -19.36 -1.58
C TYR A 528 13.54 -20.67 -2.38
N HIS A 529 12.35 -21.20 -2.72
CA HIS A 529 12.14 -22.51 -3.36
C HIS A 529 12.72 -23.69 -2.57
N GLN A 530 12.79 -23.60 -1.25
CA GLN A 530 13.31 -24.65 -0.38
C GLN A 530 12.27 -25.15 0.61
N THR A 531 12.48 -26.36 1.13
CA THR A 531 11.62 -26.96 2.16
C THR A 531 11.61 -26.20 3.49
N CYS A 532 12.59 -25.30 3.71
CA CYS A 532 12.60 -24.40 4.87
C CYS A 532 11.76 -23.12 4.67
N ASP A 533 11.13 -22.91 3.51
CA ASP A 533 10.20 -21.79 3.28
C ASP A 533 8.91 -21.97 4.10
N THR A 534 9.01 -21.66 5.39
CA THR A 534 8.03 -21.88 6.44
C THR A 534 7.76 -20.58 7.21
N VAL A 535 6.64 -20.54 7.93
CA VAL A 535 6.29 -19.35 8.75
C VAL A 535 7.32 -19.12 9.84
N ASP A 536 7.79 -20.19 10.50
CA ASP A 536 8.80 -20.11 11.56
C ASP A 536 10.11 -19.53 11.01
N GLU A 537 10.54 -19.93 9.81
CA GLU A 537 11.72 -19.37 9.16
C GLU A 537 11.55 -17.87 8.85
N MET A 538 10.38 -17.45 8.33
CA MET A 538 10.10 -16.02 8.11
C MET A 538 10.11 -15.22 9.43
N ILE A 539 9.60 -15.80 10.52
CA ILE A 539 9.60 -15.19 11.85
C ILE A 539 11.04 -15.02 12.33
N ASP A 540 11.83 -16.08 12.30
CA ASP A 540 13.23 -16.06 12.74
C ASP A 540 14.06 -15.08 11.90
N TRP A 541 13.83 -15.03 10.59
CA TRP A 541 14.46 -14.07 9.68
C TRP A 541 14.17 -12.61 10.06
N MET A 542 12.96 -12.33 10.55
CA MET A 542 12.52 -10.97 10.88
C MET A 542 12.87 -10.55 12.31
N ASP A 543 13.51 -11.40 13.12
CA ASP A 543 13.82 -11.09 14.52
C ASP A 543 15.07 -10.21 14.67
N THR A 544 14.87 -9.00 15.19
CA THR A 544 15.92 -8.01 15.45
C THR A 544 16.30 -7.92 16.93
N THR A 545 15.78 -8.83 17.77
CA THR A 545 16.03 -8.83 19.21
C THR A 545 17.50 -9.11 19.52
N GLY A 546 18.18 -8.13 20.11
CA GLY A 546 19.59 -8.27 20.49
C GLY A 546 20.55 -8.23 19.29
N LYS A 547 20.08 -7.79 18.12
CA LYS A 547 20.90 -7.49 16.95
C LYS A 547 21.45 -6.07 17.03
N ASP A 548 22.56 -5.83 16.35
CA ASP A 548 23.18 -4.50 16.25
C ASP A 548 22.55 -3.64 15.13
N TYR A 549 21.52 -4.15 14.46
CA TYR A 549 20.73 -3.49 13.41
C TYR A 549 19.23 -3.60 13.69
N GLY A 550 18.46 -2.65 13.13
CA GLY A 550 17.01 -2.57 13.32
C GLY A 550 16.59 -2.21 14.74
N GLU A 551 15.33 -1.83 14.90
CA GLU A 551 14.76 -1.63 16.24
C GLU A 551 14.53 -2.98 16.92
N PRO A 552 14.96 -3.20 18.18
CA PRO A 552 14.81 -4.50 18.85
C PRO A 552 13.35 -4.94 18.98
N ARG A 553 12.94 -5.91 18.16
CA ARG A 553 11.58 -6.44 18.08
C ARG A 553 11.61 -7.93 17.76
N SER A 554 10.63 -8.66 18.27
CA SER A 554 10.45 -10.08 17.94
C SER A 554 10.12 -10.27 16.47
N GLY A 555 10.54 -11.39 15.91
CA GLY A 555 10.27 -11.76 14.52
C GLY A 555 8.83 -11.61 14.06
N THR A 556 7.87 -12.13 14.84
CA THR A 556 6.43 -12.01 14.54
C THR A 556 5.97 -10.56 14.44
N SER A 557 6.46 -9.69 15.33
CA SER A 557 6.08 -8.27 15.32
C SER A 557 6.55 -7.57 14.05
N ASN A 558 7.79 -7.86 13.61
CA ASN A 558 8.37 -7.27 12.41
C ASN A 558 7.75 -7.85 11.13
N LEU A 559 7.50 -9.16 11.08
CA LEU A 559 6.82 -9.79 9.94
C LEU A 559 5.41 -9.22 9.76
N VAL A 560 4.64 -9.09 10.85
CA VAL A 560 3.31 -8.47 10.81
C VAL A 560 3.38 -6.99 10.38
N ASP A 561 4.41 -6.25 10.80
CA ASP A 561 4.65 -4.87 10.39
C ASP A 561 4.93 -4.75 8.87
N ALA A 562 5.73 -5.67 8.32
CA ALA A 562 6.03 -5.77 6.91
C ALA A 562 4.79 -6.04 6.06
N LEU A 563 4.00 -7.05 6.47
CA LEU A 563 2.75 -7.42 5.81
C LEU A 563 1.73 -6.27 5.86
N ASP A 564 1.63 -5.58 7.00
CA ASP A 564 0.75 -4.41 7.15
C ASP A 564 1.16 -3.26 6.22
N THR A 565 2.46 -3.00 6.10
CA THR A 565 3.03 -1.96 5.23
C THR A 565 2.61 -2.17 3.77
N ILE A 566 2.83 -3.38 3.25
CA ILE A 566 2.56 -3.71 1.84
C ILE A 566 1.06 -3.75 1.56
N THR A 567 0.28 -4.35 2.47
CA THR A 567 -1.18 -4.48 2.32
C THR A 567 -1.88 -3.12 2.32
N TRP A 568 -1.46 -2.20 3.19
CA TRP A 568 -1.97 -0.83 3.18
C TRP A 568 -1.54 -0.07 1.92
N TRP A 569 -0.32 -0.28 1.44
CA TRP A 569 0.15 0.38 0.21
C TRP A 569 -0.68 -0.05 -0.99
N ALA A 570 -0.91 -1.36 -1.16
CA ALA A 570 -1.78 -1.89 -2.21
C ALA A 570 -3.23 -1.38 -2.08
N THR A 571 -3.74 -1.29 -0.84
CA THR A 571 -5.08 -0.74 -0.54
C THR A 571 -5.21 0.74 -0.92
N TYR A 572 -4.21 1.57 -0.63
CA TYR A 572 -4.24 2.97 -1.06
C TYR A 572 -4.12 3.11 -2.57
N SER A 573 -3.26 2.31 -3.21
CA SER A 573 -3.16 2.26 -4.67
C SER A 573 -4.52 1.94 -5.28
N PHE A 574 -5.28 1.01 -4.70
CA PHE A 574 -6.64 0.70 -5.14
C PHE A 574 -7.54 1.95 -5.18
N PHE A 575 -7.64 2.67 -4.07
CA PHE A 575 -8.55 3.82 -3.99
C PHE A 575 -8.17 4.95 -4.95
N HIS A 576 -6.86 5.22 -5.07
CA HIS A 576 -6.37 6.23 -6.01
C HIS A 576 -6.64 5.84 -7.46
N LEU A 577 -6.36 4.58 -7.84
CA LEU A 577 -6.54 4.08 -9.19
C LEU A 577 -8.03 3.91 -9.57
N ASP A 578 -8.93 3.69 -8.60
CA ASP A 578 -10.38 3.67 -8.89
C ASP A 578 -10.89 5.06 -9.30
N GLU A 579 -10.41 6.12 -8.65
CA GLU A 579 -10.79 7.46 -9.02
C GLU A 579 -10.11 7.92 -10.31
N GLU A 580 -8.80 7.71 -10.42
CA GLU A 580 -7.98 8.15 -11.55
C GLU A 580 -6.99 7.04 -11.96
N PRO A 581 -7.39 6.15 -12.89
CA PRO A 581 -6.51 5.09 -13.37
C PRO A 581 -5.30 5.67 -14.09
N ILE A 582 -4.10 5.22 -13.70
CA ILE A 582 -2.84 5.59 -14.37
C ILE A 582 -2.63 4.66 -15.56
N ARG A 583 -2.36 5.20 -16.75
CA ARG A 583 -2.08 4.38 -17.94
C ARG A 583 -0.60 4.20 -18.16
N ASN A 584 -0.25 3.17 -18.94
CA ASN A 584 1.12 3.03 -19.43
C ASN A 584 1.45 4.24 -20.32
N SER A 585 2.47 5.01 -19.94
CA SER A 585 2.87 6.23 -20.64
C SER A 585 3.29 5.99 -22.10
N TYR A 586 3.65 4.75 -22.49
CA TYR A 586 3.92 4.40 -23.89
C TYR A 586 2.67 4.24 -24.76
N LEU A 587 1.49 4.05 -24.16
CA LEU A 587 0.22 3.96 -24.89
C LEU A 587 -0.39 5.33 -25.18
N GLU A 588 0.13 6.39 -24.56
CA GLU A 588 -0.38 7.77 -24.68
C GLU A 588 0.36 8.62 -25.74
N SER A 589 1.19 8.01 -26.60
CA SER A 589 1.95 8.71 -27.65
C SER A 589 1.29 8.71 -29.04
#